data_AF-A0A7R9YGC4-F1
#
_entry.id   AF-A0A7R9YGC4-F1
#
_cell.length_a   1.000
_cell.length_b   1.000
_cell.length_c   1.000
_cell.angle_alpha   90.00
_cell.angle_beta   90.00
_cell.angle_gamma   90.00
#
_symmetry.space_group_name_H-M   'P 1'
#
loop_
_entity.id
_entity.type
_entity.pdbx_description
1 polymer ?
#
loop_
_entity_poly.entity_id
_entity_poly.type
_entity_poly.pdbx_seq_one_letter_code
_entity_poly.pdbx_strand_id
1 'polypeptide(L)'
;MNSCDFSPESYSFDDVHGDFDLSHFDDNVSHDQQKMIPFILAAQAVSLNKLQVFASPWSPPAWMKVPVTPKGSSEAVQSMLNSADPRGLLPDPQVQQAWANYFVRFIAAYKASGINMWGVTVQNEPEFAAPWEACKYNASAEMEFVGNFLGPTLKGAFPDIKIFAFDHNKDALAMWTEAVFGDGSPARDYLDGMGYHWYAGGMDRRLDGTQGYNNLKRAAQAMKSADLSPKILLGTEGCNCPGIARTEEISLFRAQRIAHNLIADLNSHAQGWVDWNLILDQQGGPNHLGNFCDAPMALSRFDESLVSLQPMMFYMWHIEGFLPPGSQRVHWEWVSLESGYEPGAYKISGPSGALPGLEMTIGTCESSSRQAWVLRASGQLQVWDTIDDGYSGICVASAPDKKLGGLLVTGCDSGLQGTFAFENGRIVLADD
;
A
#
# COMPACT_ATOMS: atom_id res chain seq x y z
N MET A 1 0.44 10.83 11.52
CA MET A 1 0.62 12.27 11.75
C MET A 1 -0.74 12.89 11.63
N ASN A 2 -1.18 13.69 12.59
CA ASN A 2 -2.58 14.13 12.71
C ASN A 2 -3.51 12.92 12.91
N SER A 3 -4.82 13.13 12.84
CA SER A 3 -5.82 12.07 12.90
C SER A 3 -5.79 11.11 11.70
N CYS A 4 -6.50 10.00 11.88
CA CYS A 4 -6.81 8.96 10.91
C CYS A 4 -8.21 8.38 11.22
N ASP A 5 -8.70 7.45 10.41
CA ASP A 5 -9.99 6.80 10.66
C ASP A 5 -10.04 6.04 12.01
N PHE A 6 -8.91 5.46 12.44
CA PHE A 6 -8.71 4.85 13.77
C PHE A 6 -8.42 5.85 14.90
N SER A 7 -8.46 7.17 14.64
CA SER A 7 -8.56 8.18 15.69
C SER A 7 -10.01 8.32 16.19
N PRO A 8 -10.23 8.79 17.43
CA PRO A 8 -11.58 8.97 17.99
C PRO A 8 -12.36 10.13 17.34
N GLU A 9 -11.65 11.11 16.78
CA GLU A 9 -12.16 12.25 16.03
C GLU A 9 -11.05 12.83 15.12
N SER A 10 -11.40 13.72 14.21
CA SER A 10 -10.43 14.42 13.36
C SER A 10 -9.74 15.57 14.09
N TYR A 11 -8.42 15.66 13.99
CA TYR A 11 -7.61 16.76 14.55
C TYR A 11 -6.33 16.95 13.74
N SER A 12 -5.80 18.17 13.71
CA SER A 12 -4.41 18.45 13.34
C SER A 12 -3.68 19.17 14.48
N PHE A 13 -2.43 19.58 14.25
CA PHE A 13 -1.67 20.42 15.18
C PHE A 13 -1.67 21.90 14.79
N ASP A 14 -2.23 22.26 13.62
CA ASP A 14 -2.34 23.66 13.17
C ASP A 14 -3.59 23.88 12.31
N ASP A 15 -4.75 24.03 12.95
CA ASP A 15 -6.03 24.29 12.29
C ASP A 15 -6.28 25.79 11.98
N VAL A 16 -5.30 26.68 12.20
CA VAL A 16 -5.47 28.12 11.97
C VAL A 16 -5.31 28.45 10.48
N HIS A 17 -6.44 28.77 9.83
CA HIS A 17 -6.49 29.00 8.39
C HIS A 17 -5.53 30.10 7.92
N GLY A 18 -4.54 29.71 7.12
CA GLY A 18 -3.57 30.62 6.49
C GLY A 18 -2.34 30.92 7.34
N ASP A 19 -2.05 30.10 8.35
CA ASP A 19 -0.84 30.22 9.16
C ASP A 19 0.39 29.65 8.45
N PHE A 20 0.85 30.34 7.40
CA PHE A 20 1.98 29.87 6.58
C PHE A 20 3.32 29.78 7.35
N ASP A 21 3.44 30.56 8.44
CA ASP A 21 4.58 30.53 9.37
C ASP A 21 4.42 29.44 10.46
N LEU A 22 3.29 28.71 10.48
CA LEU A 22 2.91 27.71 11.48
C LEU A 22 2.92 28.25 12.92
N SER A 23 2.62 29.53 13.11
CA SER A 23 2.73 30.25 14.39
C SER A 23 1.83 29.72 15.53
N HIS A 24 0.75 29.01 15.19
CA HIS A 24 -0.17 28.35 16.13
C HIS A 24 0.03 26.83 16.20
N PHE A 25 1.01 26.25 15.49
CA PHE A 25 1.32 24.82 15.55
C PHE A 25 1.62 24.38 16.99
N ASP A 26 0.96 23.31 17.45
CA ASP A 26 1.19 22.75 18.79
C ASP A 26 2.52 21.99 18.89
N ASP A 27 3.59 22.72 19.24
CA ASP A 27 4.92 22.19 19.53
C ASP A 27 4.96 21.09 20.61
N ASN A 28 3.93 20.99 21.46
CA ASN A 28 3.85 19.95 22.48
C ASN A 28 3.14 18.69 21.98
N VAL A 29 2.50 18.73 20.80
CA VAL A 29 1.60 17.70 20.26
C VAL A 29 0.66 17.16 21.35
N SER A 30 -0.07 18.07 22.00
CA SER A 30 -0.76 17.89 23.29
C SER A 30 -1.85 16.82 23.27
N HIS A 31 -2.40 16.51 22.10
CA HIS A 31 -3.27 15.34 21.90
C HIS A 31 -2.49 14.03 22.13
N ASP A 32 -1.33 13.90 21.48
CA ASP A 32 -0.53 12.68 21.44
C ASP A 32 0.15 12.38 22.78
N GLN A 33 0.45 13.42 23.56
CA GLN A 33 0.92 13.33 24.95
C GLN A 33 -0.05 12.54 25.86
N GLN A 34 -1.34 12.47 25.53
CA GLN A 34 -2.34 11.79 26.36
C GLN A 34 -2.23 10.25 26.28
N LYS A 35 -1.78 9.72 25.13
CA LYS A 35 -1.78 8.27 24.83
C LYS A 35 -0.60 7.82 23.97
N MET A 36 -0.46 8.36 22.75
CA MET A 36 0.49 7.84 21.76
C MET A 36 1.95 7.96 22.22
N ILE A 37 2.35 9.13 22.74
CA ILE A 37 3.72 9.35 23.19
C ILE A 37 4.07 8.48 24.42
N PRO A 38 3.26 8.43 25.49
CA PRO A 38 3.45 7.49 26.59
C PRO A 38 3.54 6.02 26.14
N PHE A 39 2.72 5.60 25.17
CA PHE A 39 2.71 4.23 24.66
C PHE A 39 3.99 3.89 23.87
N ILE A 40 4.44 4.77 22.98
CA ILE A 40 5.69 4.60 22.24
C ILE A 40 6.90 4.57 23.19
N LEU A 41 6.93 5.45 24.20
CA LEU A 41 7.99 5.47 25.22
C LEU A 41 8.00 4.19 26.06
N ALA A 42 6.83 3.65 26.42
CA ALA A 42 6.72 2.36 27.10
C ALA A 42 7.24 1.20 26.24
N ALA A 43 6.89 1.17 24.94
CA ALA A 43 7.40 0.18 23.99
C ALA A 43 8.94 0.28 23.81
N GLN A 44 9.48 1.50 23.72
CA GLN A 44 10.94 1.72 23.67
C GLN A 44 11.65 1.24 24.93
N ALA A 45 11.04 1.38 26.11
CA ALA A 45 11.63 0.97 27.39
C ALA A 45 11.70 -0.57 27.58
N VAL A 46 10.89 -1.35 26.86
CA VAL A 46 10.88 -2.82 26.94
C VAL A 46 11.49 -3.52 25.71
N SER A 47 11.71 -2.80 24.61
CA SER A 47 12.25 -3.38 23.38
C SER A 47 13.71 -3.82 23.52
N LEU A 48 14.00 -5.08 23.15
CA LEU A 48 15.36 -5.63 23.11
C LEU A 48 16.22 -5.07 21.96
N ASN A 49 15.58 -4.45 20.96
CA ASN A 49 16.21 -3.81 19.81
C ASN A 49 15.88 -2.30 19.78
N LYS A 50 16.68 -1.49 19.08
CA LYS A 50 16.32 -0.08 18.83
C LYS A 50 15.07 -0.03 17.94
N LEU A 51 13.92 0.31 18.55
CA LEU A 51 12.66 0.52 17.82
C LEU A 51 12.83 1.60 16.76
N GLN A 52 12.46 1.28 15.51
CA GLN A 52 12.35 2.25 14.42
C GLN A 52 10.92 2.77 14.40
N VAL A 53 10.77 4.09 14.49
CA VAL A 53 9.47 4.78 14.42
C VAL A 53 9.43 5.58 13.13
N PHE A 54 8.40 5.40 12.33
CA PHE A 54 8.10 6.28 11.19
C PHE A 54 6.70 6.87 11.34
N ALA A 55 6.34 7.83 10.49
CA ALA A 55 5.02 8.43 10.48
C ALA A 55 4.54 8.71 9.05
N SER A 56 3.26 8.43 8.80
CA SER A 56 2.52 8.83 7.60
C SER A 56 1.47 9.89 7.96
N PRO A 57 1.26 10.94 7.15
CA PRO A 57 0.10 11.82 7.29
C PRO A 57 -1.07 11.34 6.43
N TRP A 58 -2.23 11.14 7.03
CA TRP A 58 -3.48 10.87 6.29
C TRP A 58 -4.04 12.16 5.66
N SER A 59 -3.90 13.30 6.35
CA SER A 59 -4.24 14.61 5.79
C SER A 59 -3.37 15.73 6.37
N PRO A 60 -3.03 16.75 5.57
CA PRO A 60 -2.65 18.05 6.10
C PRO A 60 -3.86 18.73 6.75
N PRO A 61 -3.66 19.78 7.57
CA PRO A 61 -4.74 20.61 8.09
C PRO A 61 -5.69 21.08 6.98
N ALA A 62 -7.00 21.20 7.30
CA ALA A 62 -8.03 21.41 6.29
C ALA A 62 -7.75 22.63 5.37
N TRP A 63 -7.25 23.73 5.93
CA TRP A 63 -6.95 24.97 5.19
C TRP A 63 -5.83 24.82 4.14
N MET A 64 -4.99 23.79 4.24
CA MET A 64 -3.93 23.49 3.26
C MET A 64 -4.45 22.73 2.02
N LYS A 65 -5.76 22.40 1.95
CA LYS A 65 -6.31 21.49 0.94
C LYS A 65 -7.11 22.22 -0.13
N VAL A 66 -7.16 21.64 -1.33
CA VAL A 66 -8.06 22.08 -2.41
C VAL A 66 -9.52 21.92 -1.95
N PRO A 67 -10.36 22.98 -2.00
CA PRO A 67 -11.77 22.86 -1.63
C PRO A 67 -12.52 21.88 -2.55
N VAL A 68 -13.35 21.01 -1.97
CA VAL A 68 -14.16 20.02 -2.68
C VAL A 68 -15.63 20.33 -2.48
N THR A 69 -16.46 20.30 -3.53
CA THR A 69 -17.93 20.33 -3.39
C THR A 69 -18.44 18.90 -3.16
N PRO A 70 -18.96 18.55 -1.95
CA PRO A 70 -19.47 17.20 -1.70
C PRO A 70 -20.70 16.89 -2.56
N LYS A 71 -20.93 15.61 -2.87
CA LYS A 71 -22.07 15.18 -3.67
C LYS A 71 -23.39 15.54 -2.98
N GLY A 72 -24.14 16.48 -3.57
CA GLY A 72 -25.38 17.03 -3.01
C GLY A 72 -25.25 18.40 -2.34
N SER A 73 -24.03 18.93 -2.23
CA SER A 73 -23.76 20.32 -1.83
C SER A 73 -23.77 21.27 -3.04
N SER A 74 -24.08 22.54 -2.80
CA SER A 74 -23.79 23.66 -3.72
C SER A 74 -22.49 24.40 -3.37
N GLU A 75 -21.91 24.12 -2.20
CA GLU A 75 -20.75 24.83 -1.64
C GLU A 75 -19.53 23.90 -1.58
N ALA A 76 -18.36 24.45 -1.96
CA ALA A 76 -17.07 23.78 -1.83
C ALA A 76 -16.52 23.98 -0.42
N VAL A 77 -16.05 22.90 0.20
CA VAL A 77 -15.53 22.90 1.57
C VAL A 77 -14.12 22.34 1.62
N GLN A 78 -13.27 22.96 2.43
CA GLN A 78 -12.01 22.40 2.87
C GLN A 78 -12.27 21.50 4.10
N SER A 79 -11.77 20.26 4.07
CA SER A 79 -11.87 19.32 5.19
C SER A 79 -10.75 18.30 5.13
N MET A 80 -10.35 17.73 6.27
CA MET A 80 -9.49 16.54 6.29
C MET A 80 -10.22 15.33 5.70
N LEU A 81 -11.54 15.24 5.88
CA LEU A 81 -12.42 14.12 5.51
C LEU A 81 -12.88 14.10 4.02
N ASN A 82 -12.11 14.72 3.12
CA ASN A 82 -12.33 14.66 1.68
C ASN A 82 -11.01 14.94 0.93
N SER A 83 -10.97 14.69 -0.38
CA SER A 83 -9.87 15.18 -1.22
C SER A 83 -10.34 15.50 -2.62
N ALA A 84 -9.76 16.53 -3.22
CA ALA A 84 -9.84 16.74 -4.67
C ALA A 84 -9.00 15.69 -5.42
N ASP A 85 -9.34 15.47 -6.69
CA ASP A 85 -8.72 14.51 -7.59
C ASP A 85 -8.32 15.27 -8.86
N PRO A 86 -7.05 15.23 -9.34
CA PRO A 86 -5.95 14.35 -8.93
C PRO A 86 -4.98 14.92 -7.87
N ARG A 87 -5.26 16.08 -7.27
CA ARG A 87 -4.39 16.72 -6.26
C ARG A 87 -5.23 17.35 -5.14
N GLY A 88 -5.05 16.86 -3.92
CA GLY A 88 -5.73 17.30 -2.70
C GLY A 88 -5.01 18.41 -1.94
N LEU A 89 -3.67 18.45 -1.98
CA LEU A 89 -2.88 19.55 -1.42
C LEU A 89 -3.03 20.79 -2.31
N LEU A 90 -3.26 21.96 -1.73
CA LEU A 90 -3.44 23.21 -2.50
C LEU A 90 -2.14 23.52 -3.29
N PRO A 91 -2.22 23.77 -4.61
CA PRO A 91 -1.05 24.10 -5.44
C PRO A 91 -0.63 25.58 -5.29
N ASP A 92 -0.54 26.07 -4.04
CA ASP A 92 0.06 27.36 -3.68
C ASP A 92 1.42 27.09 -3.02
N PRO A 93 2.54 27.64 -3.56
CA PRO A 93 3.87 27.44 -2.98
C PRO A 93 4.00 27.81 -1.50
N GLN A 94 3.18 28.74 -0.98
CA GLN A 94 3.18 29.09 0.46
C GLN A 94 2.55 27.97 1.29
N VAL A 95 1.45 27.37 0.82
CA VAL A 95 0.85 26.19 1.47
C VAL A 95 1.77 24.98 1.36
N GLN A 96 2.39 24.75 0.20
CA GLN A 96 3.32 23.63 0.01
C GLN A 96 4.57 23.78 0.88
N GLN A 97 5.11 24.99 1.05
CA GLN A 97 6.22 25.25 1.98
C GLN A 97 5.78 25.14 3.45
N ALA A 98 4.59 25.64 3.81
CA ALA A 98 4.04 25.47 5.17
C ALA A 98 3.84 23.98 5.51
N TRP A 99 3.34 23.18 4.57
CA TRP A 99 3.23 21.73 4.76
C TRP A 99 4.60 21.03 4.88
N ALA A 100 5.60 21.44 4.09
CA ALA A 100 6.98 20.95 4.27
C ALA A 100 7.59 21.34 5.64
N ASN A 101 7.29 22.55 6.13
CA ASN A 101 7.69 23.01 7.47
C ASN A 101 6.96 22.19 8.57
N TYR A 102 5.72 21.77 8.34
CA TYR A 102 4.90 21.02 9.30
C TYR A 102 5.53 19.66 9.65
N PHE A 103 6.07 18.94 8.66
CA PHE A 103 6.87 17.73 8.90
C PHE A 103 8.05 18.01 9.85
N VAL A 104 8.77 19.11 9.65
CA VAL A 104 9.90 19.50 10.51
C VAL A 104 9.43 19.84 11.93
N ARG A 105 8.32 20.58 12.12
CA ARG A 105 7.76 20.86 13.45
C ARG A 105 7.32 19.58 14.17
N PHE A 106 6.59 18.70 13.47
CA PHE A 106 6.12 17.43 14.02
C PHE A 106 7.28 16.51 14.47
N ILE A 107 8.31 16.35 13.63
CA ILE A 107 9.51 15.57 13.97
C ILE A 107 10.26 16.20 15.16
N ALA A 108 10.34 17.53 15.23
CA ALA A 108 10.95 18.23 16.35
C ALA A 108 10.19 18.02 17.68
N ALA A 109 8.85 18.10 17.67
CA ALA A 109 7.99 17.89 18.84
C ALA A 109 8.10 16.47 19.42
N TYR A 110 8.05 15.45 18.54
CA TYR A 110 8.26 14.06 18.93
C TYR A 110 9.68 13.81 19.46
N LYS A 111 10.70 14.42 18.83
CA LYS A 111 12.10 14.33 19.29
C LYS A 111 12.31 15.01 20.64
N ALA A 112 11.67 16.14 20.90
CA ALA A 112 11.65 16.79 22.22
C ALA A 112 10.98 15.90 23.29
N SER A 113 9.98 15.12 22.89
CA SER A 113 9.34 14.07 23.70
C SER A 113 10.15 12.75 23.79
N GLY A 114 11.41 12.74 23.31
CA GLY A 114 12.32 11.60 23.37
C GLY A 114 12.23 10.62 22.18
N ILE A 115 11.19 10.72 21.35
CA ILE A 115 10.92 9.79 20.26
C ILE A 115 11.68 10.23 19.01
N ASN A 116 12.82 9.59 18.74
CA ASN A 116 13.60 9.81 17.53
C ASN A 116 13.01 9.00 16.38
N MET A 117 12.42 9.67 15.39
CA MET A 117 11.97 9.02 14.15
C MET A 117 13.14 8.51 13.31
N TRP A 118 12.86 7.48 12.52
CA TRP A 118 13.74 6.86 11.53
C TRP A 118 13.39 7.30 10.11
N GLY A 119 12.10 7.57 9.84
CA GLY A 119 11.63 8.04 8.55
C GLY A 119 10.23 8.62 8.61
N VAL A 120 9.76 9.10 7.46
CA VAL A 120 8.38 9.47 7.18
C VAL A 120 8.00 9.00 5.77
N THR A 121 6.73 8.75 5.55
CA THR A 121 6.16 8.69 4.20
C THR A 121 5.55 10.05 3.85
N VAL A 122 5.41 10.36 2.56
CA VAL A 122 4.97 11.70 2.11
C VAL A 122 3.47 11.93 2.36
N GLN A 123 2.68 10.87 2.26
CA GLN A 123 1.21 10.87 2.38
C GLN A 123 0.72 9.42 2.51
N ASN A 124 -0.28 9.15 3.35
CA ASN A 124 -0.96 7.83 3.41
C ASN A 124 -1.91 7.66 2.22
N GLU A 125 -1.85 6.54 1.51
CA GLU A 125 -2.74 6.17 0.39
C GLU A 125 -3.03 7.28 -0.66
N PRO A 126 -2.01 7.97 -1.21
CA PRO A 126 -2.18 9.14 -2.09
C PRO A 126 -3.02 8.93 -3.35
N GLU A 127 -3.39 7.72 -3.81
CA GLU A 127 -4.34 7.59 -4.94
C GLU A 127 -5.81 7.54 -4.49
N PHE A 128 -6.09 7.34 -3.19
CA PHE A 128 -7.42 7.15 -2.65
C PHE A 128 -7.94 8.43 -1.97
N ALA A 129 -8.96 9.05 -2.58
CA ALA A 129 -9.75 10.10 -1.94
C ALA A 129 -10.77 9.45 -0.98
N ALA A 130 -10.27 8.93 0.14
CA ALA A 130 -11.08 8.21 1.13
C ALA A 130 -12.19 9.09 1.76
N PRO A 131 -13.25 8.48 2.34
CA PRO A 131 -14.28 9.20 3.08
C PRO A 131 -13.86 9.56 4.53
N TRP A 132 -12.61 9.27 4.89
CA TRP A 132 -11.94 9.68 6.13
C TRP A 132 -10.78 10.64 5.81
N GLU A 133 -9.85 10.86 6.74
CA GLU A 133 -8.65 11.66 6.48
C GLU A 133 -7.89 11.14 5.25
N ALA A 134 -7.85 11.95 4.20
CA ALA A 134 -7.18 11.61 2.94
C ALA A 134 -6.69 12.87 2.22
N CYS A 135 -5.56 12.79 1.53
CA CYS A 135 -5.11 13.84 0.63
C CYS A 135 -4.48 13.21 -0.60
N LYS A 136 -5.20 13.27 -1.72
CA LYS A 136 -4.80 12.62 -2.97
C LYS A 136 -3.62 13.34 -3.63
N TYR A 137 -2.70 12.59 -4.22
CA TYR A 137 -1.68 13.05 -5.14
C TYR A 137 -1.68 12.09 -6.35
N ASN A 138 -1.40 12.59 -7.54
CA ASN A 138 -0.82 11.75 -8.59
C ASN A 138 0.70 11.76 -8.46
N ALA A 139 1.38 10.80 -9.09
CA ALA A 139 2.84 10.64 -8.96
C ALA A 139 3.61 11.93 -9.29
N SER A 140 3.16 12.72 -10.26
CA SER A 140 3.74 14.03 -10.58
C SER A 140 3.59 15.06 -9.45
N ALA A 141 2.43 15.10 -8.77
CA ALA A 141 2.21 16.01 -7.65
C ALA A 141 3.05 15.65 -6.41
N GLU A 142 3.21 14.36 -6.11
CA GLU A 142 4.10 13.92 -5.03
C GLU A 142 5.57 14.23 -5.37
N MET A 143 6.01 13.88 -6.59
CA MET A 143 7.35 14.19 -7.10
C MET A 143 7.66 15.70 -7.05
N GLU A 144 6.72 16.55 -7.48
CA GLU A 144 6.84 18.02 -7.40
C GLU A 144 6.93 18.50 -5.95
N PHE A 145 6.10 17.97 -5.05
CA PHE A 145 6.10 18.36 -3.65
C PHE A 145 7.40 17.96 -2.92
N VAL A 146 7.85 16.72 -3.13
CA VAL A 146 9.11 16.20 -2.57
C VAL A 146 10.31 16.96 -3.11
N GLY A 147 10.41 17.13 -4.43
CA GLY A 147 11.58 17.74 -5.05
C GLY A 147 11.75 19.23 -4.76
N ASN A 148 10.64 19.99 -4.71
CA ASN A 148 10.69 21.45 -4.57
C ASN A 148 10.51 21.95 -3.12
N PHE A 149 9.85 21.19 -2.24
CA PHE A 149 9.49 21.66 -0.89
C PHE A 149 9.94 20.69 0.21
N LEU A 150 9.36 19.48 0.29
CA LEU A 150 9.56 18.59 1.43
C LEU A 150 10.99 18.06 1.54
N GLY A 151 11.58 17.59 0.44
CA GLY A 151 12.94 17.07 0.40
C GLY A 151 14.00 18.08 0.85
N PRO A 152 14.09 19.28 0.24
CA PRO A 152 15.01 20.34 0.67
C PRO A 152 14.81 20.74 2.14
N THR A 153 13.56 20.93 2.57
CA THR A 153 13.22 21.40 3.92
C THR A 153 13.55 20.35 4.99
N LEU A 154 13.11 19.11 4.77
CA LEU A 154 13.27 18.02 5.73
C LEU A 154 14.71 17.54 5.82
N LYS A 155 15.42 17.33 4.69
CA LYS A 155 16.84 16.96 4.74
C LYS A 155 17.72 18.11 5.26
N GLY A 156 17.30 19.36 5.11
CA GLY A 156 17.97 20.53 5.70
C GLY A 156 17.90 20.57 7.23
N ALA A 157 16.76 20.18 7.83
CA ALA A 157 16.58 20.13 9.28
C ALA A 157 17.03 18.80 9.92
N PHE A 158 16.78 17.69 9.24
CA PHE A 158 16.99 16.32 9.72
C PHE A 158 17.54 15.41 8.58
N PRO A 159 18.83 15.53 8.22
CA PRO A 159 19.40 14.82 7.06
C PRO A 159 19.29 13.29 7.13
N ASP A 160 19.34 12.73 8.34
CA ASP A 160 19.26 11.27 8.59
C ASP A 160 17.83 10.70 8.50
N ILE A 161 16.78 11.53 8.48
CA ILE A 161 15.39 11.07 8.40
C ILE A 161 15.11 10.52 7.00
N LYS A 162 14.63 9.29 6.92
CA LYS A 162 14.26 8.66 5.65
C LYS A 162 12.96 9.23 5.08
N ILE A 163 12.88 9.42 3.76
CA ILE A 163 11.65 9.86 3.09
C ILE A 163 11.18 8.77 2.13
N PHE A 164 9.95 8.31 2.28
CA PHE A 164 9.33 7.25 1.49
C PHE A 164 8.19 7.81 0.63
N ALA A 165 8.25 7.59 -0.67
CA ALA A 165 7.19 7.94 -1.61
C ALA A 165 6.09 6.88 -1.68
N PHE A 166 4.97 7.24 -2.31
CA PHE A 166 3.83 6.42 -2.71
C PHE A 166 2.94 5.83 -1.60
N ASP A 167 3.48 5.15 -0.59
CA ASP A 167 2.74 4.66 0.60
C ASP A 167 1.33 4.07 0.30
N HIS A 168 1.25 3.23 -0.74
CA HIS A 168 -0.03 2.74 -1.26
C HIS A 168 0.11 1.43 -2.06
N ASN A 169 -0.93 1.05 -2.79
CA ASN A 169 -1.16 -0.32 -3.21
C ASN A 169 -0.18 -0.88 -4.26
N LYS A 170 0.20 -2.16 -4.11
CA LYS A 170 1.23 -2.82 -4.95
C LYS A 170 0.96 -2.79 -6.45
N ASP A 171 -0.28 -2.60 -6.89
CA ASP A 171 -0.66 -2.51 -8.30
C ASP A 171 -0.04 -1.30 -9.01
N ALA A 172 -0.02 -0.12 -8.39
CA ALA A 172 0.56 1.09 -8.98
C ALA A 172 2.05 1.34 -8.61
N LEU A 173 2.60 0.64 -7.62
CA LEU A 173 3.97 0.81 -7.09
C LEU A 173 5.07 0.94 -8.17
N ALA A 174 5.03 0.12 -9.22
CA ALA A 174 6.05 0.14 -10.26
C ALA A 174 6.03 1.46 -11.07
N MET A 175 4.84 1.93 -11.46
CA MET A 175 4.63 3.19 -12.17
C MET A 175 5.06 4.39 -11.32
N TRP A 176 4.72 4.39 -10.03
CA TRP A 176 5.15 5.46 -9.11
C TRP A 176 6.66 5.45 -8.90
N THR A 177 7.29 4.28 -8.83
CA THR A 177 8.75 4.17 -8.74
C THR A 177 9.43 4.77 -9.96
N GLU A 178 8.94 4.49 -11.17
CA GLU A 178 9.46 5.07 -12.42
C GLU A 178 9.27 6.60 -12.46
N ALA A 179 8.15 7.11 -11.93
CA ALA A 179 7.89 8.55 -11.88
C ALA A 179 8.81 9.29 -10.88
N VAL A 180 8.91 8.84 -9.62
CA VAL A 180 9.63 9.57 -8.57
C VAL A 180 11.16 9.40 -8.65
N PHE A 181 11.65 8.31 -9.26
CA PHE A 181 13.08 8.04 -9.42
C PHE A 181 13.60 8.18 -10.87
N GLY A 182 12.74 8.49 -11.84
CA GLY A 182 13.10 8.67 -13.24
C GLY A 182 14.19 9.74 -13.47
N ASP A 183 14.84 9.68 -14.63
CA ASP A 183 15.90 10.63 -14.99
C ASP A 183 15.33 12.05 -15.10
N GLY A 184 15.89 12.99 -14.32
CA GLY A 184 15.40 14.37 -14.21
C GLY A 184 14.31 14.60 -13.16
N SER A 185 13.86 13.57 -12.42
CA SER A 185 12.98 13.77 -11.25
C SER A 185 13.69 14.61 -10.18
N PRO A 186 13.09 15.72 -9.68
CA PRO A 186 13.65 16.51 -8.59
C PRO A 186 13.53 15.81 -7.22
N ALA A 187 12.74 14.75 -7.10
CA ALA A 187 12.54 14.01 -5.85
C ALA A 187 13.62 12.92 -5.60
N ARG A 188 14.30 12.47 -6.67
CA ARG A 188 15.17 11.29 -6.74
C ARG A 188 16.25 11.20 -5.65
N ASP A 189 16.84 12.35 -5.32
CA ASP A 189 17.96 12.46 -4.38
C ASP A 189 17.50 12.61 -2.91
N TYR A 190 16.25 13.01 -2.67
CA TYR A 190 15.68 13.18 -1.34
C TYR A 190 15.01 11.92 -0.79
N LEU A 191 14.49 11.05 -1.67
CA LEU A 191 13.79 9.82 -1.31
C LEU A 191 14.75 8.68 -0.94
N ASP A 192 14.47 7.98 0.14
CA ASP A 192 15.18 6.78 0.60
C ASP A 192 14.54 5.48 0.08
N GLY A 193 13.31 5.53 -0.43
CA GLY A 193 12.58 4.35 -0.89
C GLY A 193 11.11 4.61 -1.22
N MET A 194 10.36 3.51 -1.35
CA MET A 194 8.91 3.49 -1.53
C MET A 194 8.25 2.78 -0.33
N GLY A 195 7.20 3.38 0.21
CA GLY A 195 6.21 2.66 1.03
C GLY A 195 5.24 1.89 0.14
N TYR A 196 4.65 0.80 0.62
CA TYR A 196 3.59 0.11 -0.10
C TYR A 196 2.61 -0.63 0.83
N HIS A 197 1.35 -0.70 0.40
CA HIS A 197 0.20 -1.27 1.10
C HIS A 197 -0.32 -2.52 0.39
N TRP A 198 -1.09 -3.35 1.10
CA TRP A 198 -1.42 -4.71 0.64
C TRP A 198 -2.84 -4.92 0.05
N TYR A 199 -3.64 -3.89 -0.22
CA TYR A 199 -5.09 -3.98 -0.48
C TYR A 199 -5.54 -4.12 -1.95
N ALA A 200 -4.67 -3.95 -2.94
CA ALA A 200 -4.98 -4.08 -4.38
C ALA A 200 -5.86 -5.31 -4.71
N GLY A 201 -6.87 -5.19 -5.58
CA GLY A 201 -7.76 -6.32 -5.90
C GLY A 201 -8.72 -6.73 -4.77
N GLY A 202 -8.80 -5.95 -3.68
CA GLY A 202 -9.88 -6.00 -2.69
C GLY A 202 -9.63 -6.90 -1.47
N MET A 203 -10.64 -6.94 -0.58
CA MET A 203 -10.51 -7.59 0.73
C MET A 203 -10.93 -9.06 0.75
N ASP A 204 -11.79 -9.54 -0.17
CA ASP A 204 -12.10 -10.96 -0.39
C ASP A 204 -10.97 -11.70 -1.15
N ARG A 205 -9.72 -11.28 -0.93
CA ARG A 205 -8.53 -12.05 -1.28
C ARG A 205 -8.51 -13.32 -0.43
N ARG A 206 -9.18 -14.34 -0.93
CA ARG A 206 -9.01 -15.76 -0.56
C ARG A 206 -7.67 -16.33 -1.05
N LEU A 207 -7.03 -15.63 -1.99
CA LEU A 207 -5.60 -15.74 -2.21
C LEU A 207 -4.88 -15.37 -0.91
N ASP A 208 -3.93 -16.23 -0.56
CA ASP A 208 -2.74 -16.12 0.30
C ASP A 208 -2.05 -14.74 0.52
N GLY A 209 -2.68 -13.61 0.21
CA GLY A 209 -2.12 -12.28 0.37
C GLY A 209 -1.04 -11.93 -0.65
N THR A 210 -0.62 -12.83 -1.54
CA THR A 210 0.59 -12.65 -2.36
C THR A 210 0.41 -11.75 -3.60
N GLN A 211 -0.77 -11.19 -3.88
CA GLN A 211 -0.97 -10.35 -5.06
C GLN A 211 -0.03 -9.12 -5.09
N GLY A 212 0.48 -8.80 -6.28
CA GLY A 212 1.30 -7.61 -6.54
C GLY A 212 2.81 -7.77 -6.28
N TYR A 213 3.31 -8.94 -5.86
CA TYR A 213 4.76 -9.12 -5.62
C TYR A 213 5.63 -8.89 -6.86
N ASN A 214 5.08 -9.01 -8.08
CA ASN A 214 5.83 -8.73 -9.30
C ASN A 214 6.11 -7.24 -9.47
N ASN A 215 5.25 -6.36 -8.96
CA ASN A 215 5.48 -4.92 -9.00
C ASN A 215 6.54 -4.48 -7.99
N LEU A 216 6.70 -5.17 -6.85
CA LEU A 216 7.88 -5.02 -5.99
C LEU A 216 9.17 -5.35 -6.77
N LYS A 217 9.18 -6.46 -7.52
CA LYS A 217 10.33 -6.84 -8.38
C LYS A 217 10.60 -5.81 -9.47
N ARG A 218 9.55 -5.27 -10.13
CA ARG A 218 9.67 -4.18 -11.12
C ARG A 218 10.23 -2.90 -10.49
N ALA A 219 9.73 -2.49 -9.32
CA ALA A 219 10.22 -1.32 -8.58
C ALA A 219 11.68 -1.48 -8.15
N ALA A 220 12.05 -2.64 -7.58
CA ALA A 220 13.43 -2.97 -7.22
C ALA A 220 14.35 -2.98 -8.46
N GLN A 221 13.86 -3.47 -9.60
CA GLN A 221 14.59 -3.42 -10.86
C GLN A 221 14.75 -1.98 -11.37
N ALA A 222 13.71 -1.15 -11.34
CA ALA A 222 13.77 0.25 -11.76
C ALA A 222 14.80 1.05 -10.93
N MET A 223 14.73 0.98 -9.59
CA MET A 223 15.69 1.64 -8.71
C MET A 223 17.12 1.12 -8.92
N LYS A 224 17.30 -0.18 -9.16
CA LYS A 224 18.61 -0.75 -9.50
C LYS A 224 19.14 -0.28 -10.86
N SER A 225 18.26 -0.16 -11.86
CA SER A 225 18.61 0.30 -13.21
C SER A 225 18.95 1.79 -13.27
N ALA A 226 18.43 2.59 -12.35
CA ALA A 226 18.76 4.00 -12.15
C ALA A 226 20.05 4.25 -11.33
N ASP A 227 20.78 3.17 -10.97
CA ASP A 227 21.96 3.15 -10.08
C ASP A 227 21.73 3.80 -8.70
N LEU A 228 20.49 3.70 -8.19
CA LEU A 228 20.07 4.36 -6.94
C LEU A 228 20.33 3.54 -5.68
N SER A 229 21.07 2.43 -5.77
CA SER A 229 21.25 1.50 -4.67
C SER A 229 22.11 2.09 -3.54
N PRO A 230 21.68 2.05 -2.26
CA PRO A 230 20.47 1.39 -1.76
C PRO A 230 19.25 2.33 -1.67
N LYS A 231 18.12 1.90 -2.26
CA LYS A 231 16.78 2.34 -1.89
C LYS A 231 16.01 1.18 -1.23
N ILE A 232 15.00 1.51 -0.43
CA ILE A 232 14.19 0.55 0.34
C ILE A 232 12.80 0.38 -0.30
N LEU A 233 12.29 -0.86 -0.29
CA LEU A 233 10.87 -1.19 -0.41
C LEU A 233 10.38 -1.61 0.98
N LEU A 234 9.47 -0.84 1.56
CA LEU A 234 8.92 -1.08 2.89
C LEU A 234 7.42 -1.37 2.77
N GLY A 235 6.97 -2.53 3.27
CA GLY A 235 5.55 -2.74 3.54
C GLY A 235 5.18 -1.86 4.72
N THR A 236 4.49 -0.76 4.47
CA THR A 236 4.15 0.28 5.47
C THR A 236 2.81 0.03 6.14
N GLU A 237 1.89 -0.67 5.46
CA GLU A 237 0.59 -1.05 5.99
C GLU A 237 0.10 -2.40 5.43
N GLY A 238 -0.48 -3.21 6.31
CA GLY A 238 -1.51 -4.18 5.93
C GLY A 238 -2.36 -4.62 7.11
N CYS A 239 -3.68 -4.73 6.92
CA CYS A 239 -4.58 -5.40 7.86
C CYS A 239 -5.68 -6.22 7.17
N ASN A 240 -6.33 -7.08 7.95
CA ASN A 240 -7.53 -7.80 7.52
C ASN A 240 -8.78 -7.03 7.99
N CYS A 241 -9.85 -6.98 7.21
CA CYS A 241 -11.13 -6.38 7.61
C CYS A 241 -12.29 -7.25 7.05
N PRO A 242 -13.57 -7.05 7.43
CA PRO A 242 -14.04 -6.21 8.53
C PRO A 242 -13.88 -6.90 9.90
N GLY A 243 -13.61 -6.09 10.93
CA GLY A 243 -13.66 -6.41 12.36
C GLY A 243 -12.77 -7.55 12.86
N ILE A 244 -12.75 -7.76 14.18
CA ILE A 244 -12.07 -8.89 14.81
C ILE A 244 -12.62 -10.24 14.33
N ALA A 245 -11.75 -11.19 14.00
CA ALA A 245 -12.13 -12.55 13.60
C ALA A 245 -13.01 -13.24 14.66
N ARG A 246 -14.10 -13.89 14.23
CA ARG A 246 -15.12 -14.48 15.12
C ARG A 246 -15.19 -16.01 15.11
N THR A 247 -14.40 -16.67 14.26
CA THR A 247 -14.28 -18.12 14.18
C THR A 247 -12.81 -18.52 14.02
N GLU A 248 -12.47 -19.75 14.43
CA GLU A 248 -11.14 -20.32 14.25
C GLU A 248 -10.72 -20.37 12.77
N GLU A 249 -11.64 -20.76 11.89
CA GLU A 249 -11.45 -20.76 10.43
C GLU A 249 -11.01 -19.39 9.88
N ILE A 250 -11.74 -18.32 10.24
CA ILE A 250 -11.43 -16.96 9.77
C ILE A 250 -10.10 -16.46 10.36
N SER A 251 -9.82 -16.75 11.64
CA SER A 251 -8.61 -16.27 12.30
C SER A 251 -7.34 -16.99 11.81
N LEU A 252 -7.42 -18.31 11.55
CA LEU A 252 -6.34 -19.07 10.91
C LEU A 252 -6.11 -18.64 9.46
N PHE A 253 -7.19 -18.42 8.69
CA PHE A 253 -7.10 -17.91 7.32
C PHE A 253 -6.42 -16.53 7.25
N ARG A 254 -6.82 -15.59 8.11
CA ARG A 254 -6.22 -14.24 8.21
C ARG A 254 -4.74 -14.29 8.62
N ALA A 255 -4.34 -15.25 9.47
CA ALA A 255 -2.95 -15.48 9.85
C ALA A 255 -2.10 -16.03 8.69
N GLN A 256 -2.61 -17.03 7.95
CA GLN A 256 -1.96 -17.59 6.77
C GLN A 256 -1.75 -16.50 5.69
N ARG A 257 -2.77 -15.67 5.45
CA ARG A 257 -2.70 -14.53 4.51
C ARG A 257 -1.58 -13.54 4.86
N ILE A 258 -1.32 -13.26 6.14
CA ILE A 258 -0.21 -12.38 6.55
C ILE A 258 1.14 -13.04 6.32
N ALA A 259 1.37 -14.26 6.83
CA ALA A 259 2.67 -14.92 6.65
C ALA A 259 3.02 -15.14 5.17
N HIS A 260 2.06 -15.55 4.35
CA HIS A 260 2.28 -15.74 2.92
C HIS A 260 2.58 -14.42 2.19
N ASN A 261 1.88 -13.31 2.49
CA ASN A 261 2.22 -11.98 1.96
C ASN A 261 3.64 -11.55 2.36
N LEU A 262 3.98 -11.64 3.65
CA LEU A 262 5.27 -11.24 4.20
C LEU A 262 6.42 -12.07 3.57
N ILE A 263 6.24 -13.39 3.43
CA ILE A 263 7.19 -14.29 2.76
C ILE A 263 7.33 -13.95 1.26
N ALA A 264 6.23 -13.65 0.56
CA ALA A 264 6.28 -13.27 -0.85
C ALA A 264 7.02 -11.93 -1.07
N ASP A 265 6.83 -10.97 -0.16
CA ASP A 265 7.45 -9.65 -0.21
C ASP A 265 8.95 -9.68 0.10
N LEU A 266 9.37 -10.41 1.14
CA LEU A 266 10.78 -10.67 1.42
C LEU A 266 11.46 -11.36 0.23
N ASN A 267 10.80 -12.34 -0.41
CA ASN A 267 11.28 -12.97 -1.63
C ASN A 267 11.24 -12.06 -2.88
N SER A 268 10.64 -10.87 -2.76
CA SER A 268 10.45 -9.88 -3.83
C SER A 268 11.12 -8.53 -3.51
N HIS A 269 12.19 -8.57 -2.70
CA HIS A 269 13.09 -7.45 -2.38
C HIS A 269 12.59 -6.44 -1.33
N ALA A 270 11.48 -6.68 -0.63
CA ALA A 270 11.14 -5.87 0.55
C ALA A 270 12.19 -6.02 1.66
N GLN A 271 12.47 -4.95 2.40
CA GLN A 271 13.38 -4.96 3.56
C GLN A 271 12.67 -4.74 4.91
N GLY A 272 11.35 -4.66 4.92
CA GLY A 272 10.52 -4.58 6.13
C GLY A 272 9.03 -4.71 5.79
N TRP A 273 8.22 -5.00 6.81
CA TRP A 273 6.76 -5.11 6.72
C TRP A 273 6.14 -4.69 8.06
N VAL A 274 4.98 -4.05 8.04
CA VAL A 274 4.32 -3.42 9.21
C VAL A 274 2.81 -3.72 9.17
N ASP A 275 2.29 -4.32 10.25
CA ASP A 275 0.84 -4.49 10.46
C ASP A 275 0.21 -3.16 10.93
N TRP A 276 -1.08 -2.98 10.71
CA TRP A 276 -1.75 -1.69 10.90
C TRP A 276 -2.06 -1.37 12.37
N ASN A 277 -3.18 -1.88 12.88
CA ASN A 277 -3.61 -1.63 14.25
C ASN A 277 -3.05 -2.72 15.17
N LEU A 278 -2.07 -2.35 16.00
CA LEU A 278 -1.44 -3.26 16.96
C LEU A 278 -2.44 -3.94 17.90
N ILE A 279 -3.51 -3.23 18.30
CA ILE A 279 -4.59 -3.73 19.16
C ILE A 279 -5.92 -3.00 18.87
N LEU A 280 -7.04 -3.73 18.91
CA LEU A 280 -8.40 -3.18 18.76
C LEU A 280 -9.39 -3.77 19.80
N ASP A 281 -10.58 -3.19 19.90
CA ASP A 281 -11.72 -3.78 20.63
C ASP A 281 -12.32 -5.00 19.88
N GLN A 282 -13.34 -5.66 20.44
CA GLN A 282 -13.96 -6.88 19.86
C GLN A 282 -14.97 -6.62 18.72
N GLN A 283 -15.18 -5.36 18.35
CA GLN A 283 -15.84 -4.96 17.12
C GLN A 283 -14.82 -4.71 16.00
N GLY A 284 -13.59 -4.31 16.34
CA GLY A 284 -12.53 -3.90 15.42
C GLY A 284 -12.34 -2.39 15.39
N GLY A 285 -12.58 -1.70 16.51
CA GLY A 285 -12.42 -0.26 16.67
C GLY A 285 -11.62 0.12 17.93
N PRO A 286 -11.70 1.38 18.40
CA PRO A 286 -12.55 2.45 17.86
C PRO A 286 -12.13 2.89 16.46
N ASN A 287 -13.10 3.33 15.67
CA ASN A 287 -12.90 3.95 14.36
C ASN A 287 -14.05 4.94 14.15
N HIS A 288 -13.76 6.24 13.99
CA HIS A 288 -14.80 7.28 14.09
C HIS A 288 -15.75 7.33 12.88
N LEU A 289 -15.42 6.61 11.81
CA LEU A 289 -16.24 6.48 10.59
C LEU A 289 -16.72 5.03 10.34
N GLY A 290 -16.48 4.12 11.29
CA GLY A 290 -16.99 2.74 11.26
C GLY A 290 -16.24 1.77 10.34
N ASN A 291 -15.03 2.12 9.89
CA ASN A 291 -14.15 1.28 9.07
C ASN A 291 -13.46 0.19 9.93
N PHE A 292 -14.24 -0.67 10.59
CA PHE A 292 -13.72 -1.64 11.56
C PHE A 292 -12.86 -2.74 10.91
N CYS A 293 -11.70 -3.04 11.49
CA CYS A 293 -10.75 -4.03 10.99
C CYS A 293 -10.31 -5.04 12.07
N ASP A 294 -9.43 -5.95 11.68
CA ASP A 294 -8.80 -6.95 12.54
C ASP A 294 -7.42 -6.48 13.01
N ALA A 295 -6.91 -7.06 14.09
CA ALA A 295 -5.64 -6.71 14.72
C ALA A 295 -4.92 -7.94 15.28
N PRO A 296 -3.57 -7.96 15.40
CA PRO A 296 -2.86 -9.11 15.97
C PRO A 296 -3.24 -9.38 17.42
N MET A 297 -3.70 -8.35 18.12
CA MET A 297 -4.22 -8.40 19.47
C MET A 297 -5.61 -7.77 19.55
N ALA A 298 -6.46 -8.30 20.43
CA ALA A 298 -7.77 -7.72 20.71
C ALA A 298 -8.06 -7.70 22.22
N LEU A 299 -8.76 -6.67 22.71
CA LEU A 299 -9.25 -6.64 24.10
C LEU A 299 -10.14 -7.86 24.37
N SER A 300 -10.04 -8.51 25.54
CA SER A 300 -10.76 -9.76 25.81
C SER A 300 -12.27 -9.54 26.01
N ARG A 301 -13.09 -10.42 25.40
CA ARG A 301 -14.56 -10.43 25.53
C ARG A 301 -15.08 -10.63 26.96
N PHE A 302 -14.22 -11.06 27.87
CA PHE A 302 -14.58 -11.39 29.26
C PHE A 302 -14.07 -10.35 30.26
N ASP A 303 -13.05 -9.58 29.90
CA ASP A 303 -12.36 -8.60 30.75
C ASP A 303 -11.51 -7.69 29.86
N GLU A 304 -11.92 -6.43 29.68
CA GLU A 304 -11.23 -5.47 28.80
C GLU A 304 -9.85 -5.03 29.35
N SER A 305 -9.48 -5.42 30.57
CA SER A 305 -8.11 -5.27 31.08
C SER A 305 -7.14 -6.36 30.59
N LEU A 306 -7.66 -7.41 29.92
CA LEU A 306 -6.89 -8.51 29.35
C LEU A 306 -6.85 -8.43 27.82
N VAL A 307 -5.76 -8.93 27.24
CA VAL A 307 -5.54 -8.96 25.79
C VAL A 307 -5.55 -10.41 25.28
N SER A 308 -6.33 -10.67 24.23
CA SER A 308 -6.32 -11.91 23.45
C SER A 308 -5.35 -11.78 22.28
N LEU A 309 -4.36 -12.67 22.20
CA LEU A 309 -3.47 -12.80 21.04
C LEU A 309 -4.17 -13.62 19.96
N GLN A 310 -4.21 -13.11 18.72
CA GLN A 310 -4.82 -13.82 17.60
C GLN A 310 -3.78 -14.68 16.84
N PRO A 311 -4.21 -15.71 16.08
CA PRO A 311 -3.31 -16.55 15.29
C PRO A 311 -2.33 -15.78 14.40
N MET A 312 -2.73 -14.60 13.88
CA MET A 312 -1.84 -13.77 13.07
C MET A 312 -0.62 -13.24 13.83
N MET A 313 -0.73 -12.95 15.13
CA MET A 313 0.41 -12.57 15.99
C MET A 313 1.46 -13.68 16.04
N PHE A 314 1.03 -14.93 16.20
CA PHE A 314 1.94 -16.09 16.22
C PHE A 314 2.59 -16.34 14.84
N TYR A 315 1.84 -16.10 13.75
CA TYR A 315 2.36 -16.21 12.38
C TYR A 315 3.38 -15.10 12.08
N MET A 316 3.19 -13.88 12.59
CA MET A 316 4.19 -12.81 12.54
C MET A 316 5.42 -13.15 13.39
N TRP A 317 5.24 -13.62 14.62
CA TRP A 317 6.33 -14.06 15.51
C TRP A 317 7.21 -15.17 14.94
N HIS A 318 6.65 -16.08 14.15
CA HIS A 318 7.41 -17.10 13.41
C HIS A 318 8.36 -16.51 12.34
N ILE A 319 8.22 -15.22 12.01
CA ILE A 319 9.05 -14.50 11.03
C ILE A 319 9.91 -13.44 11.75
N GLU A 320 9.32 -12.49 12.47
CA GLU A 320 10.07 -11.40 13.13
C GLU A 320 11.00 -11.90 14.24
N GLY A 321 10.60 -12.94 14.97
CA GLY A 321 11.40 -13.54 16.06
C GLY A 321 12.70 -14.21 15.59
N PHE A 322 12.83 -14.45 14.27
CA PHE A 322 13.97 -15.12 13.65
C PHE A 322 14.65 -14.29 12.55
N LEU A 323 14.12 -13.09 12.23
CA LEU A 323 14.70 -12.14 11.27
C LEU A 323 15.05 -10.79 11.95
N PRO A 324 16.09 -10.74 12.80
CA PRO A 324 16.51 -9.51 13.45
C PRO A 324 16.98 -8.44 12.44
N PRO A 325 16.94 -7.14 12.81
CA PRO A 325 17.39 -6.05 11.94
C PRO A 325 18.83 -6.26 11.42
N GLY A 326 19.00 -6.13 10.10
CA GLY A 326 20.28 -6.40 9.42
C GLY A 326 20.41 -7.81 8.85
N SER A 327 19.46 -8.72 9.08
CA SER A 327 19.36 -10.00 8.37
C SER A 327 19.34 -9.79 6.84
N GLN A 328 20.09 -10.63 6.12
CA GLN A 328 20.21 -10.54 4.66
C GLN A 328 19.51 -11.73 3.99
N ARG A 329 18.63 -11.43 3.02
CA ARG A 329 17.99 -12.46 2.19
C ARG A 329 19.00 -13.06 1.21
N VAL A 330 19.45 -14.27 1.50
CA VAL A 330 20.27 -15.07 0.58
C VAL A 330 19.46 -15.57 -0.62
N HIS A 331 20.14 -15.90 -1.71
CA HIS A 331 19.54 -16.59 -2.84
C HIS A 331 19.26 -18.06 -2.48
N TRP A 332 18.15 -18.61 -2.98
CA TRP A 332 17.75 -20.00 -2.78
C TRP A 332 16.96 -20.47 -4.02
N GLU A 333 17.00 -21.78 -4.31
CA GLU A 333 16.30 -22.39 -5.44
C GLU A 333 15.62 -23.70 -5.02
N TRP A 334 14.34 -23.89 -5.39
CA TRP A 334 13.65 -25.17 -5.19
C TRP A 334 14.10 -26.18 -6.25
N VAL A 335 15.06 -27.04 -5.91
CA VAL A 335 15.38 -28.23 -6.73
C VAL A 335 14.32 -29.30 -6.46
N SER A 336 13.17 -29.16 -7.12
CA SER A 336 12.10 -30.16 -7.10
C SER A 336 12.55 -31.44 -7.80
N LEU A 337 12.76 -32.52 -7.04
CA LEU A 337 12.73 -33.87 -7.59
C LEU A 337 11.26 -34.24 -7.84
N GLU A 338 10.89 -34.45 -9.10
CA GLU A 338 9.50 -34.75 -9.46
C GLU A 338 9.01 -36.09 -8.89
N SER A 339 8.24 -36.02 -7.81
CA SER A 339 7.18 -36.99 -7.50
C SER A 339 5.88 -36.21 -7.35
N GLY A 340 5.03 -36.27 -8.37
CA GLY A 340 4.01 -35.24 -8.65
C GLY A 340 3.01 -34.97 -7.53
N TYR A 341 2.80 -33.69 -7.23
CA TYR A 341 1.67 -33.19 -6.44
C TYR A 341 1.31 -31.76 -6.89
N GLU A 342 0.08 -31.55 -7.36
CA GLU A 342 -0.41 -30.29 -7.94
C GLU A 342 -1.57 -29.72 -7.10
N PRO A 343 -1.38 -28.59 -6.40
CA PRO A 343 -2.45 -27.86 -5.72
C PRO A 343 -2.69 -26.44 -6.27
N GLY A 344 -3.95 -26.03 -6.41
CA GLY A 344 -4.38 -24.68 -6.84
C GLY A 344 -5.34 -23.98 -5.86
N ALA A 345 -5.06 -22.70 -5.52
CA ALA A 345 -5.88 -21.76 -4.72
C ALA A 345 -5.30 -20.30 -4.86
N TYR A 346 -5.95 -19.15 -5.11
CA TYR A 346 -7.36 -18.68 -5.28
C TYR A 346 -7.48 -17.67 -6.50
N LYS A 347 -8.58 -16.91 -6.68
CA LYS A 347 -9.03 -16.16 -7.91
C LYS A 347 -8.70 -14.64 -7.93
N ILE A 348 -8.75 -13.98 -9.11
CA ILE A 348 -8.78 -12.49 -9.28
C ILE A 348 -9.70 -12.05 -10.46
N SER A 349 -9.78 -10.75 -10.84
CA SER A 349 -10.95 -10.20 -11.57
C SER A 349 -10.70 -8.99 -12.51
N GLY A 350 -11.17 -9.12 -13.77
CA GLY A 350 -11.69 -8.00 -14.59
C GLY A 350 -10.66 -7.19 -15.42
N PRO A 351 -10.95 -6.84 -16.70
CA PRO A 351 -9.95 -6.21 -17.59
C PRO A 351 -10.12 -4.70 -17.88
N SER A 352 -11.14 -4.01 -17.37
CA SER A 352 -11.55 -2.67 -17.86
C SER A 352 -10.72 -1.48 -17.34
N GLY A 353 -9.42 -1.66 -17.07
CA GLY A 353 -8.54 -0.63 -16.49
C GLY A 353 -7.06 -0.79 -16.83
N ALA A 354 -6.72 -1.52 -17.90
CA ALA A 354 -5.33 -1.82 -18.25
C ALA A 354 -4.57 -0.57 -18.73
N LEU A 355 -3.61 -0.11 -17.93
CA LEU A 355 -2.61 0.90 -18.30
C LEU A 355 -1.25 0.24 -18.61
N PRO A 356 -0.44 0.79 -19.53
CA PRO A 356 0.91 0.29 -19.78
C PRO A 356 1.76 0.25 -18.49
N GLY A 357 2.34 -0.91 -18.19
CA GLY A 357 3.18 -1.13 -16.99
C GLY A 357 2.43 -1.65 -15.76
N LEU A 358 1.09 -1.54 -15.71
CA LEU A 358 0.27 -2.07 -14.61
C LEU A 358 0.19 -3.61 -14.66
N GLU A 359 0.05 -4.28 -13.53
CA GLU A 359 -0.18 -5.75 -13.48
C GLU A 359 -1.68 -6.06 -13.54
N MET A 360 -2.15 -6.63 -14.66
CA MET A 360 -3.54 -7.07 -14.80
C MET A 360 -3.82 -8.31 -13.94
N THR A 361 -4.75 -8.19 -13.01
CA THR A 361 -5.12 -9.21 -12.04
C THR A 361 -6.29 -10.08 -12.54
N ILE A 362 -5.95 -11.17 -13.25
CA ILE A 362 -6.90 -12.12 -13.87
C ILE A 362 -7.17 -13.32 -12.94
N GLY A 363 -8.30 -14.01 -13.09
CA GLY A 363 -8.66 -15.19 -12.31
C GLY A 363 -9.17 -16.40 -13.10
N THR A 364 -9.03 -17.54 -12.43
CA THR A 364 -9.56 -18.89 -12.71
C THR A 364 -11.05 -19.00 -12.31
N CYS A 365 -11.67 -20.19 -12.22
CA CYS A 365 -13.10 -20.29 -11.84
C CYS A 365 -13.37 -20.96 -10.48
N GLU A 366 -12.76 -22.12 -10.21
CA GLU A 366 -12.64 -22.73 -8.88
C GLU A 366 -12.04 -21.77 -7.83
N SER A 367 -11.25 -20.81 -8.33
CA SER A 367 -10.24 -20.04 -7.61
C SER A 367 -8.93 -20.82 -7.40
N SER A 368 -7.93 -20.51 -8.22
CA SER A 368 -6.54 -21.03 -8.18
C SER A 368 -5.52 -19.98 -8.65
N SER A 369 -4.40 -19.88 -7.92
CA SER A 369 -3.23 -19.02 -8.20
C SER A 369 -2.34 -19.56 -9.33
N ARG A 370 -2.51 -20.83 -9.70
CA ARG A 370 -1.73 -21.48 -10.75
C ARG A 370 -2.48 -21.41 -12.07
N GLN A 371 -1.84 -20.84 -13.09
CA GLN A 371 -2.21 -21.05 -14.48
C GLN A 371 -1.08 -21.81 -15.18
N ALA A 372 -1.37 -23.01 -15.67
CA ALA A 372 -0.48 -23.72 -16.58
C ALA A 372 -0.73 -23.23 -18.02
N TRP A 373 0.28 -22.61 -18.62
CA TRP A 373 0.27 -22.20 -20.03
C TRP A 373 1.36 -22.97 -20.79
N VAL A 374 1.00 -23.59 -21.91
CA VAL A 374 1.97 -24.24 -22.81
C VAL A 374 2.12 -23.41 -24.09
N LEU A 375 3.30 -22.83 -24.29
CA LEU A 375 3.71 -22.29 -25.58
C LEU A 375 4.00 -23.48 -26.52
N ARG A 376 3.10 -23.75 -27.46
CA ARG A 376 3.28 -24.77 -28.50
C ARG A 376 4.41 -24.36 -29.45
N ALA A 377 5.05 -25.34 -30.08
CA ALA A 377 6.05 -25.12 -31.14
C ALA A 377 5.53 -24.33 -32.37
N SER A 378 4.21 -24.09 -32.46
CA SER A 378 3.57 -23.18 -33.42
C SER A 378 3.56 -21.70 -33.00
N GLY A 379 4.15 -21.34 -31.85
CA GLY A 379 4.15 -19.98 -31.31
C GLY A 379 2.87 -19.58 -30.56
N GLN A 380 1.99 -20.54 -30.27
CA GLN A 380 0.67 -20.30 -29.68
C GLN A 380 0.61 -20.76 -28.22
N LEU A 381 0.05 -19.94 -27.33
CA LEU A 381 -0.25 -20.36 -25.96
C LEU A 381 -1.53 -21.20 -25.92
N GLN A 382 -1.53 -22.23 -25.08
CA GLN A 382 -2.72 -23.02 -24.72
C GLN A 382 -2.88 -23.04 -23.19
N VAL A 383 -4.12 -22.91 -22.72
CA VAL A 383 -4.55 -23.10 -21.32
C VAL A 383 -5.14 -24.52 -21.14
N TRP A 384 -5.09 -25.06 -19.92
CA TRP A 384 -5.66 -26.35 -19.54
C TRP A 384 -6.99 -26.23 -18.76
N ASP A 385 -7.73 -27.34 -18.71
CA ASP A 385 -9.00 -27.57 -17.99
C ASP A 385 -10.04 -26.45 -18.02
N THR A 386 -10.79 -26.38 -19.12
CA THR A 386 -12.03 -25.62 -19.25
C THR A 386 -13.24 -26.56 -19.20
N ILE A 387 -14.01 -26.52 -18.10
CA ILE A 387 -15.38 -27.03 -18.06
C ILE A 387 -16.33 -25.90 -18.46
N ASP A 388 -17.36 -26.21 -19.24
CA ASP A 388 -18.39 -25.27 -19.69
C ASP A 388 -19.60 -25.33 -18.74
N ASP A 389 -19.72 -24.35 -17.84
CA ASP A 389 -20.81 -24.23 -16.85
C ASP A 389 -21.71 -22.99 -17.05
N GLY A 390 -21.52 -22.25 -18.15
CA GLY A 390 -22.57 -21.44 -18.79
C GLY A 390 -22.95 -20.09 -18.16
N TYR A 391 -22.21 -19.56 -17.17
CA TYR A 391 -22.53 -18.26 -16.54
C TYR A 391 -21.33 -17.30 -16.46
N SER A 392 -21.42 -16.20 -17.20
CA SER A 392 -20.53 -15.01 -17.17
C SER A 392 -19.02 -15.29 -17.28
N GLY A 393 -18.51 -15.36 -18.52
CA GLY A 393 -17.11 -15.68 -18.80
C GLY A 393 -16.42 -14.70 -19.76
N ILE A 394 -15.14 -14.95 -20.00
CA ILE A 394 -14.40 -14.42 -21.17
C ILE A 394 -14.13 -15.60 -22.11
N CYS A 395 -14.63 -15.48 -23.33
CA CYS A 395 -14.65 -16.50 -24.36
C CYS A 395 -13.38 -16.37 -25.21
N VAL A 396 -12.37 -17.20 -24.94
CA VAL A 396 -11.27 -17.43 -25.88
C VAL A 396 -11.80 -18.32 -27.00
N ALA A 397 -11.69 -17.87 -28.25
CA ALA A 397 -12.23 -18.61 -29.38
C ALA A 397 -11.55 -19.98 -29.54
N SER A 398 -12.34 -21.04 -29.73
CA SER A 398 -11.83 -22.43 -29.87
C SER A 398 -11.00 -22.68 -31.13
N ALA A 399 -10.93 -21.70 -32.04
CA ALA A 399 -9.92 -21.58 -33.07
C ALA A 399 -9.53 -20.10 -33.25
N PRO A 400 -8.24 -19.76 -33.43
CA PRO A 400 -7.81 -18.39 -33.73
C PRO A 400 -8.18 -17.99 -35.17
N ASP A 401 -8.40 -16.70 -35.42
CA ASP A 401 -8.54 -16.21 -36.80
C ASP A 401 -7.20 -16.35 -37.55
N LYS A 402 -7.24 -17.12 -38.63
CA LYS A 402 -6.08 -17.47 -39.46
C LYS A 402 -5.54 -16.28 -40.28
N LYS A 403 -6.21 -15.13 -40.29
CA LYS A 403 -5.75 -13.91 -40.97
C LYS A 403 -4.79 -13.07 -40.13
N LEU A 404 -4.98 -13.04 -38.81
CA LEU A 404 -4.38 -12.01 -37.94
C LEU A 404 -3.27 -12.55 -37.02
N GLY A 405 -3.11 -13.87 -36.89
CA GLY A 405 -2.00 -14.49 -36.14
C GLY A 405 -2.01 -14.30 -34.62
N GLY A 406 -2.92 -13.46 -34.10
CA GLY A 406 -3.09 -13.15 -32.68
C GLY A 406 -4.10 -14.03 -31.94
N LEU A 407 -4.37 -13.63 -30.70
CA LEU A 407 -5.31 -14.24 -29.78
C LEU A 407 -6.61 -13.42 -29.77
N LEU A 408 -7.72 -14.01 -30.22
CA LEU A 408 -9.03 -13.37 -30.23
C LEU A 408 -9.74 -13.57 -28.89
N VAL A 409 -9.99 -12.47 -28.19
CA VAL A 409 -10.67 -12.46 -26.89
C VAL A 409 -12.06 -11.84 -27.06
N THR A 410 -13.10 -12.57 -26.68
CA THR A 410 -14.50 -12.08 -26.71
C THR A 410 -15.04 -12.01 -25.28
N GLY A 411 -15.61 -10.89 -24.85
CA GLY A 411 -16.40 -10.85 -23.61
C GLY A 411 -17.73 -11.59 -23.84
N CYS A 412 -17.97 -12.72 -23.17
CA CYS A 412 -19.13 -13.56 -23.48
C CYS A 412 -20.46 -12.81 -23.28
N ASP A 413 -20.52 -11.92 -22.28
CA ASP A 413 -21.74 -11.18 -21.90
C ASP A 413 -21.95 -9.86 -22.67
N SER A 414 -20.89 -9.31 -23.28
CA SER A 414 -20.92 -8.01 -23.97
C SER A 414 -20.82 -8.11 -25.50
N GLY A 415 -20.36 -9.25 -26.02
CA GLY A 415 -20.08 -9.44 -27.45
C GLY A 415 -18.90 -8.62 -27.98
N LEU A 416 -18.23 -7.82 -27.13
CA LEU A 416 -17.05 -7.04 -27.50
C LEU A 416 -15.88 -7.97 -27.79
N GLN A 417 -15.23 -7.74 -28.93
CA GLN A 417 -14.08 -8.51 -29.40
C GLN A 417 -12.83 -7.62 -29.40
N GLY A 418 -11.70 -8.18 -28.98
CA GLY A 418 -10.39 -7.57 -29.11
C GLY A 418 -9.39 -8.59 -29.67
N THR A 419 -8.60 -8.17 -30.65
CA THR A 419 -7.49 -8.97 -31.18
C THR A 419 -6.21 -8.54 -30.48
N PHE A 420 -5.42 -9.52 -30.03
CA PHE A 420 -4.16 -9.27 -29.33
C PHE A 420 -2.99 -9.95 -30.06
N ALA A 421 -1.94 -9.20 -30.37
CA ALA A 421 -0.73 -9.70 -31.03
C ALA A 421 0.40 -9.97 -30.03
N PHE A 422 1.39 -10.76 -30.45
CA PHE A 422 2.61 -11.02 -29.69
C PHE A 422 3.80 -10.33 -30.35
N GLU A 423 4.29 -9.23 -29.76
CA GLU A 423 5.45 -8.49 -30.24
C GLU A 423 6.57 -8.48 -29.20
N ASN A 424 7.79 -8.86 -29.60
CA ASN A 424 9.00 -8.81 -28.75
C ASN A 424 8.82 -9.46 -27.36
N GLY A 425 8.02 -10.52 -27.26
CA GLY A 425 7.73 -11.22 -26.00
C GLY A 425 6.66 -10.57 -25.12
N ARG A 426 5.93 -9.58 -25.63
CA ARG A 426 4.81 -8.90 -24.95
C ARG A 426 3.50 -9.17 -25.69
N ILE A 427 2.39 -9.18 -24.96
CA ILE A 427 1.04 -9.09 -25.54
C ILE A 427 0.74 -7.61 -25.77
N VAL A 428 0.31 -7.27 -26.98
CA VAL A 428 -0.14 -5.92 -27.36
C VAL A 428 -1.54 -6.00 -27.95
N LEU A 429 -2.29 -4.90 -27.92
CA LEU A 429 -3.49 -4.79 -28.75
C LEU A 429 -3.04 -4.85 -30.22
N ALA A 430 -3.74 -5.60 -31.06
CA ALA A 430 -3.55 -5.49 -32.50
C ALA A 430 -4.38 -4.32 -33.01
N ASP A 431 -3.76 -3.40 -33.76
CA ASP A 431 -4.49 -2.41 -34.55
C ASP A 431 -5.26 -3.12 -35.69
N ASP A 432 -6.46 -2.60 -36.03
CA ASP A 432 -7.45 -3.22 -36.96
C ASP A 432 -7.02 -3.29 -38.44
#